data_AF-A0A2K1QPM7-F1
#
_entry.id   AF-A0A2K1QPM7-F1
#
_cell.length_a   1.000
_cell.length_b   1.000
_cell.length_c   1.000
_cell.angle_alpha   90.00
_cell.angle_beta   90.00
_cell.angle_gamma   90.00
#
_symmetry.space_group_name_H-M   'P 1'
#
loop_
_entity.id
_entity.type
_entity.pdbx_description
1 polymer ?
#
loop_
_entity_poly.entity_id
_entity_poly.type
_entity_poly.pdbx_seq_one_letter_code
_entity_poly.pdbx_strand_id
1 'polypeptide(L)'
;MNVILPAYETLWRVVFRCFIEVGHRSGRLGDWARVLRVFVSSPTQATLSDTATGVSANFVVKEALRLYPPTRRIYRRFEGEDQSIEAAADIEALHRASHIWGEDPASYRPERWLSITASEENTHFLAFGASPFTCVAKSCHRDHMPFGPAMVALLTDILLEQLSTDRYKLVFEGKDLMEFARGMPLRTGREDYHTVVVMMMMMMMMMMMMMMMMKKK
;
A
#
# COMPACT_ATOMS: atom_id res chain seq x y z
N MET A 1 -24.21 0.48 8.09
CA MET A 1 -23.58 0.41 6.75
C MET A 1 -22.49 1.47 6.52
N ASN A 2 -22.14 2.31 7.51
CA ASN A 2 -21.17 3.40 7.33
C ASN A 2 -19.72 3.04 7.71
N VAL A 3 -19.48 1.85 8.27
CA VAL A 3 -18.14 1.39 8.67
C VAL A 3 -17.51 0.46 7.63
N ILE A 4 -18.32 -0.38 6.98
CA ILE A 4 -17.84 -1.42 6.05
C ILE A 4 -17.39 -0.84 4.71
N LEU A 5 -18.16 0.10 4.13
CA LEU A 5 -17.86 0.68 2.82
C LEU A 5 -16.55 1.51 2.83
N PRO A 6 -16.30 2.41 3.81
CA PRO A 6 -15.04 3.14 3.85
C PRO A 6 -13.85 2.21 4.11
N ALA A 7 -13.99 1.24 5.03
CA ALA A 7 -12.89 0.32 5.37
C ALA A 7 -12.46 -0.53 4.16
N TYR A 8 -13.41 -1.01 3.36
CA TYR A 8 -13.11 -1.79 2.16
C TYR A 8 -12.51 -0.94 1.03
N GLU A 9 -13.12 0.22 0.74
CA GLU A 9 -12.69 1.06 -0.38
C GLU A 9 -11.30 1.70 -0.14
N THR A 10 -11.03 2.11 1.09
CA THR A 10 -9.75 2.76 1.46
C THR A 10 -8.60 1.76 1.50
N LEU A 11 -8.82 0.56 2.03
CA LEU A 11 -7.78 -0.46 2.19
C LEU A 11 -7.36 -1.05 0.84
N TRP A 12 -8.33 -1.42 -0.02
CA TRP A 12 -8.02 -2.11 -1.27
C TRP A 12 -7.17 -1.27 -2.21
N ARG A 13 -7.36 0.06 -2.25
CA ARG A 13 -6.54 0.95 -3.07
C ARG A 13 -5.08 0.86 -2.67
N VAL A 14 -4.76 0.96 -1.38
CA VAL A 14 -3.38 0.89 -0.88
C VAL A 14 -2.79 -0.49 -1.12
N VAL A 15 -3.56 -1.56 -0.84
CA VAL A 15 -3.15 -2.94 -1.11
C VAL A 15 -2.76 -3.12 -2.58
N PHE A 16 -3.59 -2.64 -3.51
CA PHE A 16 -3.32 -2.75 -4.94
C PHE A 16 -2.05 -2.00 -5.36
N ARG A 17 -1.84 -0.76 -4.86
CA ARG A 17 -0.62 0.00 -5.17
C ARG A 17 0.61 -0.67 -4.56
N CYS A 18 0.54 -1.11 -3.30
CA CYS A 18 1.62 -1.85 -2.63
C CYS A 18 1.99 -3.12 -3.41
N PHE A 19 0.99 -3.88 -3.86
CA PHE A 19 1.17 -5.06 -4.70
C PHE A 19 1.88 -4.75 -6.02
N ILE A 20 1.50 -3.67 -6.72
CA ILE A 20 2.18 -3.26 -7.96
C ILE A 20 3.63 -2.87 -7.66
N GLU A 21 3.86 -2.06 -6.63
CA GLU A 21 5.17 -1.55 -6.24
C GLU A 21 6.14 -2.68 -5.87
N VAL A 22 5.72 -3.57 -4.98
CA VAL A 22 6.52 -4.74 -4.57
C VAL A 22 6.68 -5.74 -5.71
N GLY A 23 5.61 -5.99 -6.47
CA GLY A 23 5.62 -6.97 -7.54
C GLY A 23 6.51 -6.56 -8.72
N HIS A 24 6.64 -5.27 -9.02
CA HIS A 24 7.30 -4.79 -10.23
C HIS A 24 8.55 -3.94 -10.00
N ARG A 25 8.67 -3.18 -8.91
CA ARG A 25 9.89 -2.36 -8.67
C ARG A 25 10.98 -3.14 -7.96
N SER A 26 10.69 -3.75 -6.81
CA SER A 26 11.66 -4.65 -6.17
C SER A 26 11.74 -6.00 -6.88
N GLY A 27 10.71 -6.33 -7.67
CA GLY A 27 10.48 -7.66 -8.17
C GLY A 27 9.97 -8.60 -7.08
N ARG A 28 9.27 -9.67 -7.50
CA ARG A 28 8.59 -10.62 -6.61
C ARG A 28 9.51 -11.50 -5.75
N LEU A 29 10.81 -11.53 -6.08
CA LEU A 29 11.86 -12.20 -5.29
C LEU A 29 12.74 -11.19 -4.52
N GLY A 30 12.44 -9.90 -4.66
CA GLY A 30 13.14 -8.82 -3.97
C GLY A 30 12.89 -8.82 -2.47
N ASP A 31 13.69 -8.05 -1.75
CA ASP A 31 13.69 -8.04 -0.30
C ASP A 31 12.33 -7.62 0.28
N TRP A 32 11.61 -6.70 -0.37
CA TRP A 32 10.28 -6.27 0.06
C TRP A 32 9.25 -7.40 0.03
N ALA A 33 9.24 -8.23 -1.03
CA ALA A 33 8.34 -9.38 -1.11
C ALA A 33 8.71 -10.43 -0.04
N ARG A 34 10.01 -10.61 0.23
CA ARG A 34 10.49 -11.56 1.24
C ARG A 34 10.06 -11.17 2.65
N VAL A 35 10.19 -9.91 3.04
CA VAL A 35 9.79 -9.46 4.39
C VAL A 35 8.28 -9.55 4.60
N LEU A 36 7.48 -9.30 3.54
CA LEU A 36 6.04 -9.55 3.57
C LEU A 36 5.73 -11.05 3.76
N ARG A 37 6.42 -11.94 3.04
CA ARG A 37 6.27 -13.40 3.17
C ARG A 37 6.61 -13.91 4.57
N VAL A 38 7.70 -13.41 5.16
CA VAL A 38 8.11 -13.75 6.54
C VAL A 38 7.02 -13.34 7.52
N PHE A 39 6.49 -12.12 7.40
CA PHE A 39 5.37 -11.67 8.22
C PHE A 39 4.14 -12.57 8.07
N VAL A 40 3.70 -12.90 6.85
CA VAL A 40 2.50 -13.72 6.64
C VAL A 40 2.66 -15.15 7.17
N SER A 41 3.88 -15.69 7.14
CA SER A 41 4.16 -17.02 7.68
C SER A 41 4.03 -17.09 9.21
N SER A 42 4.15 -15.96 9.91
CA SER A 42 3.97 -15.85 11.36
C SER A 42 3.52 -14.42 11.71
N PRO A 43 2.22 -14.09 11.59
CA PRO A 43 1.72 -12.72 11.62
C PRO A 43 1.66 -12.16 13.05
N THR A 44 2.76 -11.56 13.49
CA THR A 44 2.93 -10.98 14.83
C THR A 44 3.47 -9.56 14.75
N GLN A 45 3.40 -8.80 15.84
CA GLN A 45 4.00 -7.46 15.90
C GLN A 45 5.52 -7.50 15.66
N ALA A 46 6.19 -8.56 16.15
CA ALA A 46 7.63 -8.73 16.03
C ALA A 46 8.03 -8.93 14.56
N THR A 47 7.37 -9.84 13.85
CA THR A 47 7.65 -10.09 12.42
C THR A 47 7.21 -8.94 11.52
N LEU A 48 6.15 -8.20 11.89
CA LEU A 48 5.74 -7.00 11.16
C LEU A 48 6.82 -5.91 11.19
N SER A 49 7.49 -5.76 12.33
CA SER A 49 8.46 -4.70 12.59
C SER A 49 9.92 -5.15 12.46
N ASP A 50 10.17 -6.39 12.01
CA ASP A 50 11.50 -6.96 11.90
C ASP A 50 12.32 -6.25 10.83
N THR A 51 13.44 -5.62 11.23
CA THR A 51 14.36 -4.91 10.34
C THR A 51 15.71 -5.62 10.19
N ALA A 52 15.82 -6.89 10.55
CA ALA A 52 17.09 -7.64 10.50
C ALA A 52 17.75 -7.64 9.11
N THR A 53 16.96 -7.51 8.06
CA THR A 53 17.42 -7.45 6.65
C THR A 53 17.50 -6.03 6.09
N GLY A 54 17.39 -4.99 6.93
CA GLY A 54 17.43 -3.58 6.54
C GLY A 54 16.06 -2.98 6.19
N VAL A 55 15.02 -3.79 5.98
CA VAL A 55 13.65 -3.33 5.74
C VAL A 55 12.68 -4.25 6.48
N SER A 56 11.55 -3.71 6.95
CA SER A 56 10.47 -4.48 7.58
C SER A 56 9.21 -4.48 6.71
N ALA A 57 8.32 -5.46 6.96
CA ALA A 57 6.99 -5.46 6.34
C ALA A 57 6.23 -4.15 6.64
N ASN A 58 6.37 -3.62 7.87
CA ASN A 58 5.78 -2.33 8.24
C ASN A 58 6.34 -1.17 7.42
N PHE A 59 7.65 -1.15 7.12
CA PHE A 59 8.26 -0.10 6.31
C PHE A 59 7.77 -0.13 4.86
N VAL A 60 7.62 -1.33 4.28
CA VAL A 60 7.02 -1.51 2.96
C VAL A 60 5.62 -0.91 2.94
N VAL A 61 4.79 -1.26 3.93
CA VAL A 61 3.41 -0.78 4.00
C VAL A 61 3.31 0.72 4.28
N LYS A 62 4.13 1.25 5.20
CA LYS A 62 4.18 2.69 5.49
C LYS A 62 4.55 3.50 4.26
N GLU A 63 5.47 3.00 3.43
CA GLU A 63 5.83 3.67 2.19
C GLU A 63 4.68 3.70 1.18
N ALA A 64 3.92 2.61 1.05
CA ALA A 64 2.71 2.60 0.25
C ALA A 64 1.65 3.59 0.78
N LEU A 65 1.43 3.62 2.08
CA LEU A 65 0.49 4.55 2.72
C LEU A 65 0.93 6.02 2.60
N ARG A 66 2.25 6.27 2.56
CA ARG A 66 2.81 7.61 2.39
C ARG A 66 2.55 8.11 0.98
N LEU A 67 2.91 7.32 -0.04
CA LEU A 67 2.74 7.70 -1.44
C LEU A 67 1.27 7.66 -1.90
N TYR A 68 0.48 6.77 -1.32
CA TYR A 68 -0.90 6.49 -1.72
C TYR A 68 -1.86 6.57 -0.53
N PRO A 69 -1.94 7.71 0.19
CA PRO A 69 -2.77 7.81 1.38
C PRO A 69 -4.25 7.62 0.99
N PRO A 70 -5.02 6.79 1.72
CA PRO A 70 -6.43 6.58 1.40
C PRO A 70 -7.26 7.87 1.46
N THR A 71 -6.91 8.76 2.40
CA THR A 71 -7.51 10.09 2.54
C THR A 71 -6.47 11.14 2.18
N ARG A 72 -6.63 11.76 1.00
CA ARG A 72 -5.67 12.77 0.51
C ARG A 72 -5.87 14.15 1.10
N ARG A 73 -7.10 14.46 1.50
CA ARG A 73 -7.48 15.75 2.08
C ARG A 73 -8.32 15.54 3.31
N ILE A 74 -7.96 16.21 4.39
CA ILE A 74 -8.71 16.20 5.64
C ILE A 74 -9.30 17.60 5.83
N TYR A 75 -10.62 17.68 5.84
CA TYR A 75 -11.34 18.93 6.07
C TYR A 75 -11.70 19.08 7.55
N ARG A 76 -11.58 20.30 8.06
CA ARG A 76 -11.94 20.69 9.42
C ARG A 76 -12.66 22.02 9.39
N ARG A 77 -13.66 22.14 10.26
CA ARG A 77 -14.37 23.38 10.53
C ARG A 77 -14.09 23.78 11.96
N PHE A 78 -13.68 25.03 12.13
CA PHE A 78 -13.41 25.65 13.41
C PHE A 78 -14.47 26.72 13.63
N GLU A 79 -15.26 26.58 14.68
CA GLU A 79 -16.22 27.60 15.09
C GLU A 79 -15.47 28.65 15.92
N GLY A 80 -15.31 29.86 15.38
CA GLY A 80 -14.83 31.03 16.12
C GLY A 80 -16.00 31.87 16.66
N GLU A 81 -15.70 32.85 17.51
CA GLU A 81 -16.73 33.71 18.13
C GLU A 81 -17.54 34.49 17.07
N ASP A 82 -16.90 34.96 16.00
CA ASP A 82 -17.53 35.78 14.97
C ASP A 82 -17.70 35.08 13.61
N GLN A 83 -16.85 34.08 13.31
CA GLN A 83 -16.85 33.39 12.01
C GLN A 83 -16.40 31.93 12.13
N SER A 84 -17.00 31.07 11.30
CA SER A 84 -16.53 29.69 11.10
C SER A 84 -15.43 29.65 10.04
N ILE A 85 -14.29 29.04 10.35
CA ILE A 85 -13.19 28.82 9.41
C ILE A 85 -13.21 27.37 8.94
N GLU A 86 -13.25 27.15 7.62
CA GLU A 86 -13.03 25.83 7.02
C GLU A 86 -11.60 25.73 6.50
N ALA A 87 -10.88 24.69 6.93
CA ALA A 87 -9.52 24.41 6.53
C ALA A 87 -9.41 23.00 5.95
N ALA A 88 -8.54 22.83 4.96
CA ALA A 88 -8.22 21.55 4.36
C ALA A 88 -6.71 21.28 4.46
N ALA A 89 -6.34 20.17 5.10
CA ALA A 89 -4.97 19.68 5.08
C ALA A 89 -4.77 18.78 3.85
N ASP A 90 -3.82 19.11 2.98
CA ASP A 90 -3.43 18.27 1.84
C ASP A 90 -2.36 17.25 2.28
N ILE A 91 -2.83 16.04 2.60
CA ILE A 91 -2.03 14.95 3.13
C ILE A 91 -1.10 14.38 2.06
N GLU A 92 -1.58 14.29 0.82
CA GLU A 92 -0.76 13.79 -0.30
C GLU A 92 0.40 14.74 -0.59
N ALA A 93 0.18 16.05 -0.56
CA ALA A 93 1.23 17.05 -0.71
C ALA A 93 2.24 16.99 0.45
N LEU A 94 1.75 16.93 1.70
CA LEU A 94 2.61 16.80 2.89
C LEU A 94 3.50 15.55 2.81
N HIS A 95 2.93 14.42 2.41
CA HIS A 95 3.65 13.15 2.27
C HIS A 95 4.67 13.14 1.13
N ARG A 96 4.63 14.13 0.23
CA ARG A 96 5.56 14.28 -0.91
C ARG A 96 6.45 15.52 -0.79
N ALA A 97 6.46 16.19 0.36
CA ALA A 97 7.28 17.36 0.58
C ALA A 97 8.77 16.96 0.73
N SER A 98 9.64 17.46 -0.17
CA SER A 98 11.06 17.08 -0.19
C SER A 98 11.83 17.49 1.05
N HIS A 99 11.47 18.61 1.69
CA HIS A 99 12.10 19.05 2.93
C HIS A 99 11.81 18.12 4.13
N ILE A 100 10.81 17.24 4.03
CA ILE A 100 10.45 16.23 5.04
C ILE A 100 10.96 14.86 4.61
N TRP A 101 10.73 14.49 3.35
CA TRP A 101 10.96 13.14 2.84
C TRP A 101 12.22 13.01 1.97
N GLY A 102 13.15 13.96 2.07
CA GLY A 102 14.41 13.97 1.32
C GLY A 102 14.25 14.32 -0.15
N GLU A 103 15.30 14.09 -0.93
CA GLU A 103 15.40 14.56 -2.33
C GLU A 103 14.46 13.82 -3.30
N ASP A 104 14.02 12.61 -2.95
CA ASP A 104 13.24 11.72 -3.80
C ASP A 104 11.86 11.37 -3.19
N PRO A 105 11.02 12.35 -2.83
CA PRO A 105 9.78 12.11 -2.10
C PRO A 105 8.73 11.37 -2.95
N ALA A 106 8.89 11.35 -4.27
CA ALA A 106 8.01 10.64 -5.19
C ALA A 106 8.41 9.16 -5.40
N SER A 107 9.61 8.77 -4.99
CA SER A 107 10.12 7.41 -5.13
C SER A 107 9.57 6.50 -4.03
N TYR A 108 9.22 5.26 -4.41
CA TYR A 108 8.86 4.22 -3.45
C TYR A 108 10.14 3.61 -2.87
N ARG A 109 10.53 4.03 -1.66
CA ARG A 109 11.76 3.58 -0.99
C ARG A 109 11.50 3.25 0.50
N PRO A 110 11.05 2.02 0.82
CA PRO A 110 10.79 1.60 2.20
C PRO A 110 11.97 1.77 3.17
N GLU A 111 13.21 1.73 2.67
CA GLU A 111 14.43 1.88 3.47
C GLU A 111 14.51 3.26 4.14
N ARG A 112 13.79 4.27 3.63
CA ARG A 112 13.75 5.60 4.24
C ARG A 112 13.30 5.58 5.70
N TRP A 113 12.46 4.61 6.06
CA TRP A 113 11.87 4.52 7.38
C TRP A 113 12.88 4.09 8.45
N LEU A 114 14.08 3.65 8.07
CA LEU A 114 15.19 3.42 9.00
C LEU A 114 15.68 4.70 9.68
N SER A 115 15.63 5.84 8.98
CA SER A 115 16.15 7.12 9.47
C SER A 115 15.07 8.05 10.03
N ILE A 116 13.79 7.71 9.89
CA ILE A 116 12.68 8.52 10.37
C ILE A 116 12.49 8.29 11.87
N THR A 117 12.54 9.36 12.65
CA THR A 117 12.25 9.29 14.09
C THR A 117 10.76 9.14 14.37
N ALA A 118 10.41 8.63 15.55
CA ALA A 118 9.01 8.53 15.97
C ALA A 118 8.29 9.90 16.02
N SER A 119 9.02 10.98 16.30
CA SER A 119 8.47 12.34 16.33
C SER A 119 8.11 12.82 14.92
N GLU A 120 9.02 12.63 13.96
CA GLU A 120 8.80 12.98 12.56
C GLU A 120 7.67 12.15 11.96
N GLU A 121 7.63 10.84 12.24
CA GLU A 121 6.53 9.99 11.81
C GLU A 121 5.18 10.51 12.35
N ASN A 122 5.10 10.82 13.65
CA ASN A 122 3.85 11.28 14.23
C ASN A 122 3.37 12.64 13.71
N THR A 123 4.29 13.48 13.25
CA THR A 123 4.00 14.84 12.77
C THR A 123 3.71 14.86 11.26
N HIS A 124 4.43 14.06 10.49
CA HIS A 124 4.45 14.17 9.03
C HIS A 124 3.78 13.00 8.30
N PHE A 125 3.57 11.86 8.97
CA PHE A 125 2.86 10.71 8.41
C PHE A 125 1.41 10.65 8.93
N LEU A 126 0.50 11.19 8.14
CA LEU A 126 -0.91 11.40 8.47
C LEU A 126 -1.86 10.47 7.68
N ALA A 127 -1.37 9.32 7.19
CA ALA A 127 -2.20 8.34 6.46
C ALA A 127 -3.39 7.81 7.29
N PHE A 128 -3.28 7.90 8.62
CA PHE A 128 -4.31 7.52 9.58
C PHE A 128 -4.88 8.72 10.35
N GLY A 129 -4.66 9.95 9.86
CA GLY A 129 -5.02 11.17 10.54
C GLY A 129 -4.12 11.51 11.73
N ALA A 130 -4.53 12.53 12.48
CA ALA A 130 -3.87 13.02 13.68
C ALA A 130 -4.89 13.23 14.81
N SER A 131 -4.39 13.40 16.03
CA SER A 131 -5.19 13.75 17.20
C SER A 131 -6.06 14.99 16.94
N PRO A 132 -7.33 15.01 17.39
CA PRO A 132 -8.00 13.98 18.20
C PRO A 132 -8.68 12.87 17.37
N PHE A 133 -8.63 12.94 16.05
CA PHE A 133 -9.37 12.04 15.14
C PHE A 133 -8.44 11.03 14.46
N THR A 134 -7.61 10.35 15.24
CA THR A 134 -6.72 9.30 14.75
C THR A 134 -7.52 8.03 14.43
N CYS A 135 -7.26 7.41 13.29
CA CYS A 135 -7.86 6.14 12.91
C CYS A 135 -7.45 5.01 13.88
N VAL A 136 -8.42 4.23 14.34
CA VAL A 136 -8.21 3.07 15.22
C VAL A 136 -7.34 1.98 14.62
N ALA A 137 -7.18 1.96 13.29
CA ALA A 137 -6.35 0.99 12.59
C ALA A 137 -4.84 1.33 12.62
N LYS A 138 -4.45 2.52 13.12
CA LYS A 138 -3.05 2.98 13.16
C LYS A 138 -2.21 2.22 14.18
N SER A 139 -2.78 1.97 15.36
CA SER A 139 -2.00 1.68 16.55
C SER A 139 -2.19 0.25 17.03
N CYS A 140 -1.16 -0.28 17.69
CA CYS A 140 -1.32 -1.46 18.54
C CYS A 140 -2.24 -1.11 19.71
N HIS A 141 -3.16 -2.02 20.02
CA HIS A 141 -4.00 -1.90 21.20
C HIS A 141 -3.87 -3.17 22.04
N ARG A 142 -3.20 -3.03 23.19
CA ARG A 142 -2.81 -4.14 24.08
C ARG A 142 -1.95 -5.16 23.31
N ASP A 143 -2.43 -6.39 23.19
CA ASP A 143 -1.73 -7.52 22.56
C ASP A 143 -1.94 -7.62 21.04
N HIS A 144 -2.64 -6.66 20.43
CA HIS A 144 -2.91 -6.66 18.99
C HIS A 144 -1.94 -5.75 18.23
N MET A 145 -1.37 -6.29 17.15
CA MET A 145 -0.64 -5.53 16.13
C MET A 145 -1.55 -4.50 15.41
N PRO A 146 -1.00 -3.47 14.75
CA PRO A 146 -1.82 -2.42 14.15
C PRO A 146 -2.56 -2.99 12.94
N PHE A 147 -3.89 -3.01 13.01
CA PHE A 147 -4.74 -3.67 12.03
C PHE A 147 -4.51 -3.17 10.60
N GLY A 148 -4.38 -1.85 10.41
CA GLY A 148 -4.20 -1.26 9.08
C GLY A 148 -2.94 -1.77 8.38
N PRO A 149 -1.74 -1.52 8.95
CA PRO A 149 -0.51 -2.01 8.37
C PRO A 149 -0.43 -3.53 8.21
N ALA A 150 -0.89 -4.29 9.22
CA ALA A 150 -0.90 -5.75 9.18
C ALA A 150 -1.77 -6.29 8.04
N MET A 151 -2.99 -5.73 7.85
CA MET A 151 -3.88 -6.16 6.77
C MET A 151 -3.35 -5.80 5.39
N VAL A 152 -2.73 -4.62 5.22
CA VAL A 152 -2.10 -4.26 3.94
C VAL A 152 -0.97 -5.24 3.63
N ALA A 153 -0.09 -5.54 4.59
CA ALA A 153 1.01 -6.49 4.41
C ALA A 153 0.49 -7.88 4.01
N LEU A 154 -0.49 -8.39 4.77
CA LEU A 154 -1.09 -9.71 4.55
C LEU A 154 -1.72 -9.83 3.17
N LEU A 155 -2.61 -8.90 2.81
CA LEU A 155 -3.31 -8.94 1.52
C LEU A 155 -2.36 -8.73 0.34
N THR A 156 -1.32 -7.91 0.52
CA THR A 156 -0.31 -7.70 -0.52
C THR A 156 0.45 -9.01 -0.82
N ASP A 157 0.94 -9.71 0.20
CA ASP A 157 1.65 -10.98 0.01
C ASP A 157 0.75 -12.07 -0.60
N ILE A 158 -0.50 -12.18 -0.14
CA ILE A 158 -1.48 -13.11 -0.72
C ILE A 158 -1.66 -12.83 -2.21
N LEU A 159 -1.78 -11.57 -2.62
CA LEU A 159 -1.89 -11.21 -4.03
C LEU A 159 -0.62 -11.54 -4.82
N LEU A 160 0.57 -11.28 -4.26
CA LEU A 160 1.85 -11.66 -4.87
C LEU A 160 1.93 -13.17 -5.11
N GLU A 161 1.44 -13.97 -4.16
CA GLU A 161 1.41 -15.43 -4.26
C GLU A 161 0.41 -15.93 -5.31
N GLN A 162 -0.84 -15.47 -5.21
CA GLN A 162 -1.92 -16.00 -6.04
C GLN A 162 -1.76 -15.57 -7.49
N LEU A 163 -1.28 -14.35 -7.72
CA LEU A 163 -1.08 -13.77 -9.04
C LEU A 163 0.35 -13.94 -9.56
N SER A 164 0.99 -15.08 -9.27
CA SER A 164 2.33 -15.44 -9.74
C SER A 164 2.47 -15.29 -11.26
N THR A 165 3.65 -14.81 -11.72
CA THR A 165 3.88 -14.40 -13.12
C THR A 165 3.77 -15.56 -14.08
N ASP A 166 4.00 -16.77 -13.57
CA ASP A 166 3.92 -18.02 -14.33
C ASP A 166 2.48 -18.33 -14.77
N ARG A 167 1.49 -17.80 -14.03
CA ARG A 167 0.06 -18.02 -14.28
C ARG A 167 -0.61 -16.78 -14.86
N TYR A 168 -0.20 -15.59 -14.42
CA TYR A 168 -0.85 -14.33 -14.75
C TYR A 168 0.15 -13.20 -15.03
N LYS A 169 -0.17 -12.37 -16.02
CA LYS A 169 0.55 -11.13 -16.32
C LYS A 169 -0.35 -9.93 -16.04
N LEU A 170 0.18 -8.96 -15.29
CA LEU A 170 -0.43 -7.64 -15.18
C LEU A 170 -0.08 -6.85 -16.44
N VAL A 171 -1.12 -6.40 -17.14
CA VAL A 171 -0.98 -5.57 -18.32
C VAL A 171 -1.46 -4.17 -17.97
N PHE A 172 -0.53 -3.22 -18.05
CA PHE A 172 -0.83 -1.79 -17.96
C PHE A 172 -1.01 -1.26 -19.37
N GLU A 173 -2.12 -0.56 -19.62
CA GLU A 173 -2.37 0.06 -20.91
C GLU A 173 -1.86 1.52 -20.94
N GLY A 174 -1.30 1.95 -22.07
CA GLY A 174 -1.02 3.36 -22.35
C GLY A 174 0.12 4.00 -21.55
N LYS A 175 -0.07 5.27 -21.14
CA LYS A 175 0.97 6.13 -20.52
C LYS A 175 1.33 5.71 -19.09
N ASP A 176 0.46 4.97 -18.43
CA ASP A 176 0.61 4.62 -17.02
C ASP A 176 1.80 3.67 -16.80
N LEU A 177 2.05 2.74 -17.73
CA LEU A 177 3.24 1.88 -17.71
C LEU A 177 4.53 2.69 -17.89
N MET A 178 4.50 3.70 -18.76
CA MET A 178 5.66 4.54 -19.07
C MET A 178 6.02 5.45 -17.89
N GLU A 179 5.02 6.04 -17.21
CA GLU A 179 5.24 6.84 -16.00
C GLU A 179 5.78 5.97 -14.85
N PHE A 180 5.16 4.80 -14.62
CA PHE A 180 5.61 3.85 -13.61
C PHE A 180 7.04 3.35 -13.88
N ALA A 181 7.36 2.98 -15.13
CA ALA A 181 8.69 2.52 -15.53
C ALA A 181 9.77 3.61 -15.38
N ARG A 182 9.39 4.89 -15.40
CA ARG A 182 10.30 6.03 -15.14
C ARG A 182 10.52 6.32 -13.67
N GLY A 183 9.96 5.51 -12.78
CA GLY A 183 10.12 5.70 -11.34
C GLY A 183 9.06 6.60 -10.71
N MET A 184 8.09 7.12 -11.47
CA MET A 184 7.05 8.00 -10.93
C MET A 184 6.04 7.22 -10.09
N PRO A 185 5.47 7.82 -9.03
CA PRO A 185 4.46 7.16 -8.21
C PRO A 185 3.20 6.88 -9.04
N LEU A 186 2.51 5.79 -8.68
CA LEU A 186 1.23 5.43 -9.26
C LEU A 186 0.18 6.53 -9.00
N ARG A 187 -0.75 6.69 -9.93
CA ARG A 187 -1.84 7.63 -9.81
C ARG A 187 -2.87 7.14 -8.77
N THR A 188 -3.45 8.08 -8.05
CA THR A 188 -4.24 7.80 -6.84
C THR A 188 -5.75 7.97 -7.07
N GLY A 189 -6.16 8.40 -8.26
CA GLY A 189 -7.53 8.71 -8.67
C GLY A 189 -8.45 7.49 -8.56
N ARG A 190 -9.75 7.75 -8.43
CA ARG A 190 -10.76 6.69 -8.32
C ARG A 190 -10.80 5.83 -9.57
N GLU A 191 -10.78 6.49 -10.73
CA GLU A 191 -10.88 5.84 -12.04
C GLU A 191 -9.51 5.43 -12.62
N ASP A 192 -8.41 5.67 -11.88
CA ASP A 192 -7.08 5.28 -12.33
C ASP A 192 -6.93 3.75 -12.29
N TYR A 193 -6.29 3.20 -13.32
CA TYR A 193 -6.03 1.77 -13.48
C TYR A 193 -7.26 0.89 -13.73
N HIS A 194 -8.42 1.46 -14.09
CA HIS A 194 -9.58 0.67 -14.54
C HIS A 194 -9.29 -0.18 -15.78
N THR A 195 -8.27 0.19 -16.55
CA THR A 195 -7.79 -0.53 -17.73
C THR A 195 -6.72 -1.57 -17.40
N VAL A 196 -6.25 -1.66 -16.14
CA VAL A 196 -5.27 -2.68 -15.75
C VAL A 196 -5.99 -4.02 -15.66
N VAL A 197 -5.53 -4.97 -16.49
CA VAL A 197 -6.09 -6.31 -16.56
C VAL A 197 -5.09 -7.36 -16.11
N VAL A 198 -5.60 -8.40 -15.44
CA VAL A 198 -4.86 -9.61 -15.11
C VAL A 198 -5.12 -10.63 -16.21
N MET A 199 -4.14 -10.86 -17.08
CA MET A 199 -4.26 -11.82 -18.17
C MET A 199 -3.65 -13.17 -17.77
N MET A 200 -4.43 -14.24 -17.89
CA MET A 200 -3.92 -15.60 -17.71
C MET A 200 -3.09 -16.02 -18.92
N MET A 201 -1.92 -16.62 -18.72
CA MET A 201 -1.05 -16.99 -19.84
C MET A 201 -1.64 -18.17 -20.63
N MET A 202 -1.86 -17.97 -21.95
CA MET A 202 -2.56 -18.91 -22.86
C MET A 202 -2.05 -20.36 -22.82
N MET A 203 -0.76 -20.57 -22.59
CA MET A 203 -0.14 -21.91 -22.54
C MET A 203 -0.74 -22.78 -21.41
N MET A 204 -1.12 -22.15 -20.29
CA MET A 204 -1.74 -22.84 -19.16
C MET A 204 -3.25 -23.03 -19.34
N MET A 205 -3.95 -22.13 -20.05
CA MET A 205 -5.38 -22.30 -20.36
C MET A 205 -5.63 -23.58 -21.17
N MET A 206 -4.77 -23.86 -22.16
CA MET A 206 -4.78 -25.11 -22.91
C MET A 206 -4.48 -26.33 -22.02
N MET A 207 -3.49 -26.23 -21.12
CA MET A 207 -3.12 -27.32 -20.22
C MET A 207 -4.22 -27.66 -19.20
N MET A 208 -4.90 -26.64 -18.67
CA MET A 208 -6.01 -26.80 -17.72
C MET A 208 -7.26 -27.36 -18.42
N MET A 209 -7.56 -26.91 -19.64
CA MET A 209 -8.58 -27.54 -20.49
C MET A 209 -8.25 -29.00 -20.78
N MET A 210 -7.01 -29.33 -21.12
CA MET A 210 -6.58 -30.72 -21.31
C MET A 210 -6.75 -31.55 -20.03
N MET A 211 -6.33 -31.05 -18.86
CA MET A 211 -6.51 -31.77 -17.60
C MET A 211 -7.99 -31.93 -17.21
N MET A 212 -8.85 -30.94 -17.47
CA MET A 212 -10.30 -31.06 -17.25
C MET A 212 -10.97 -32.03 -18.23
N MET A 213 -10.48 -32.12 -19.47
CA MET A 213 -10.94 -33.12 -20.44
C MET A 213 -10.45 -34.52 -20.08
N MET A 214 -9.28 -34.66 -19.45
CA MET A 214 -8.75 -35.94 -18.96
C MET A 214 -9.45 -36.46 -17.71
N LYS A 215 -10.00 -35.59 -16.85
CA LYS A 215 -10.80 -35.98 -15.67
C LYS A 215 -12.25 -36.36 -15.97
N LYS A 216 -12.70 -36.24 -17.24
CA LYS A 216 -14.04 -36.62 -17.69
C LYS A 216 -14.11 -37.99 -18.41
N LYS A 217 -13.04 -38.78 -18.36
CA LYS A 217 -13.04 -40.20 -18.73
C LYS A 217 -12.85 -41.04 -17.48
#